data_AF-A0AAE9WVK5-F1
#
_entry.id   AF-A0AAE9WVK5-F1
#
_cell.length_a   1.000
_cell.length_b   1.000
_cell.length_c   1.000
_cell.angle_alpha   90.00
_cell.angle_beta   90.00
_cell.angle_gamma   90.00
#
_symmetry.space_group_name_H-M   'P 1'
#
loop_
_entity.id
_entity.type
_entity.pdbx_description
1 polymer ?
#
loop_
_entity_poly.entity_id
_entity_poly.type
_entity_poly.pdbx_seq_one_letter_code
_entity_poly.pdbx_strand_id
1 'polypeptide(L)'
;MFNTYIRNFSKKAGWSWIKNRRGRKKILSFTYPPRERSNIIKLTDDSDKLVFVCNGTLRNNFISTVKNMKKTKCVIKNNSIITPCVVISKAKCHTLLESFTYDEILHLEQLSPKILKAFENAEAILENDKESTVLKKHEALKFKLIE
;
A
#
# COMPACT_ATOMS: atom_id res chain seq x y z
N MET A 1 1.19 43.21 -2.17
CA MET A 1 0.94 42.29 -1.03
C MET A 1 0.41 40.99 -1.58
N PHE A 2 1.17 39.90 -1.51
CA PHE A 2 0.71 38.58 -1.94
C PHE A 2 -0.09 37.94 -0.80
N ASN A 3 -1.36 37.61 -1.05
CA ASN A 3 -2.15 36.79 -0.14
C ASN A 3 -1.53 35.39 -0.09
N THR A 4 -0.72 35.13 0.94
CA THR A 4 -0.31 33.78 1.31
C THR A 4 -1.52 33.05 1.89
N TYR A 5 -2.22 32.30 1.05
CA TYR A 5 -3.21 31.34 1.51
C TYR A 5 -2.48 30.23 2.29
N ILE A 6 -2.49 30.33 3.62
CA ILE A 6 -2.13 29.21 4.48
C ILE A 6 -3.27 28.20 4.37
N ARG A 7 -3.08 27.16 3.57
CA ARG A 7 -3.95 25.99 3.60
C ARG A 7 -3.80 25.35 4.98
N ASN A 8 -4.79 25.57 5.84
CA ASN A 8 -4.97 24.82 7.08
C ASN A 8 -5.27 23.35 6.71
N PHE A 9 -4.23 22.56 6.46
CA PHE A 9 -4.38 21.12 6.42
C PHE A 9 -4.87 20.69 7.80
N SER A 10 -6.06 20.07 7.83
CA SER A 10 -6.60 19.43 9.04
C SER A 10 -5.51 18.60 9.72
N LYS A 11 -5.26 18.84 11.02
CA LYS A 11 -4.36 18.01 11.85
C LYS A 11 -4.83 16.55 11.95
N LYS A 12 -6.07 16.24 11.53
CA LYS A 12 -6.61 14.89 11.36
C LYS A 12 -6.31 14.33 9.95
N ALA A 13 -5.15 14.66 9.37
CA ALA A 13 -4.69 13.93 8.20
C ALA A 13 -4.43 12.49 8.62
N GLY A 14 -5.33 11.59 8.22
CA GLY A 14 -5.28 10.16 8.52
C GLY A 14 -3.88 9.59 8.30
N TRP A 15 -3.54 8.56 9.07
CA TRP A 15 -2.34 7.72 8.99
C TRP A 15 -1.39 8.12 7.85
N SER A 16 -0.59 9.17 8.09
CA SER A 16 0.27 9.73 7.06
C SER A 16 1.31 8.69 6.70
N TRP A 17 1.14 8.07 5.54
CA TRP A 17 2.01 7.01 5.04
C TRP A 17 3.48 7.49 4.90
N ILE A 18 3.66 8.81 4.67
CA ILE A 18 4.96 9.50 4.67
C ILE A 18 5.63 9.46 6.05
N LYS A 19 4.87 9.63 7.14
CA LYS A 19 5.39 9.50 8.51
C LYS A 19 5.76 8.04 8.83
N ASN A 20 5.00 7.06 8.34
CA ASN A 20 5.30 5.64 8.53
C ASN A 20 6.51 5.15 7.70
N ARG A 21 6.85 5.82 6.59
CA ARG A 21 8.03 5.50 5.76
C ARG A 21 9.36 5.97 6.35
N ARG A 22 9.38 7.07 7.12
CA ARG A 22 10.61 7.81 7.47
C ARG A 22 11.65 7.06 8.33
N GLY A 23 11.37 5.84 8.77
CA GLY A 23 12.33 5.03 9.55
C GLY A 23 12.49 3.57 9.12
N ARG A 24 11.64 3.04 8.23
CA ARG A 24 11.68 1.61 7.86
C ARG A 24 12.48 1.43 6.57
N LYS A 25 13.76 1.13 6.73
CA LYS A 25 14.59 0.64 5.62
C LYS A 25 13.99 -0.69 5.13
N LYS A 26 13.54 -0.74 3.87
CA LYS A 26 12.98 -1.95 3.25
C LYS A 26 13.96 -3.12 3.41
N ILE A 27 13.44 -4.27 3.84
CA ILE A 27 14.23 -5.49 4.12
C ILE A 27 14.90 -5.99 2.82
N LEU A 28 14.20 -5.81 1.69
CA LEU A 28 14.66 -6.12 0.35
C LEU A 28 15.38 -4.95 -0.33
N SER A 29 16.40 -5.29 -1.10
CA SER A 29 17.11 -4.43 -2.03
C SER A 29 17.17 -5.12 -3.39
N PHE A 30 16.76 -4.44 -4.46
CA PHE A 30 16.89 -4.93 -5.83
C PHE A 30 17.02 -3.75 -6.78
N THR A 31 17.70 -3.99 -7.90
CA THR A 31 17.83 -3.00 -8.96
C THR A 31 16.53 -2.94 -9.74
N TYR A 32 15.95 -1.76 -9.81
CA TYR A 32 14.73 -1.51 -10.56
C TYR A 32 15.02 -0.52 -11.71
N PRO A 33 14.63 -0.82 -12.97
CA PRO A 33 13.90 -2.01 -13.41
C PRO A 33 14.79 -3.28 -13.38
N PRO A 34 14.26 -4.45 -13.00
CA PRO A 34 15.04 -5.67 -12.93
C PRO A 34 15.26 -6.27 -14.33
N ARG A 35 16.49 -6.73 -14.58
CA ARG A 35 16.87 -7.44 -15.81
C ARG A 35 16.29 -8.85 -15.83
N GLU A 36 16.43 -9.57 -14.72
CA GLU A 36 15.92 -10.92 -14.54
C GLU A 36 14.59 -10.88 -13.79
N ARG A 37 13.50 -11.23 -14.48
CA ARG A 37 12.15 -11.25 -13.93
C ARG A 37 11.25 -12.23 -14.67
N SER A 38 10.14 -12.58 -14.05
CA SER A 38 9.03 -13.28 -14.70
C SER A 38 8.32 -12.41 -15.73
N ASN A 39 7.36 -13.02 -16.42
CA ASN A 39 6.37 -12.30 -17.21
C ASN A 39 5.66 -11.26 -16.35
N ILE A 40 5.39 -10.10 -16.96
CA ILE A 40 4.62 -9.03 -16.35
C ILE A 40 3.14 -9.32 -16.53
N ILE A 41 2.40 -9.25 -15.43
CA ILE A 41 0.96 -9.39 -15.39
C ILE A 41 0.37 -8.04 -14.99
N LYS A 42 -0.67 -7.57 -15.68
CA LYS A 42 -1.44 -6.41 -15.22
C LYS A 42 -2.38 -6.85 -14.10
N LEU A 43 -2.53 -6.04 -13.05
CA LEU A 43 -3.39 -6.39 -11.91
C LEU A 43 -4.86 -6.55 -12.34
N THR A 44 -5.32 -5.66 -13.21
CA THR A 44 -6.56 -5.74 -14.00
C THR A 44 -6.29 -5.09 -15.37
N ASP A 45 -7.11 -5.38 -16.37
CA ASP A 45 -6.93 -4.88 -17.75
C ASP A 45 -6.87 -3.34 -17.81
N ASP A 46 -7.70 -2.68 -17.01
CA ASP A 46 -7.79 -1.23 -16.90
C ASP A 46 -6.77 -0.61 -15.94
N SER A 47 -6.06 -1.42 -15.16
CA SER A 47 -5.10 -0.89 -14.18
C SER A 47 -3.75 -0.55 -14.81
N ASP A 48 -3.21 0.62 -14.43
CA ASP A 48 -1.81 0.99 -14.68
C ASP A 48 -0.82 0.22 -13.76
N LYS A 49 -1.25 -0.83 -13.04
CA LYS A 49 -0.42 -1.56 -12.06
C LYS A 49 0.08 -2.87 -12.66
N LEU A 50 1.40 -3.05 -12.61
CA LEU A 50 2.11 -4.23 -13.09
C LEU A 50 2.58 -5.06 -11.91
N VAL A 51 2.40 -6.37 -12.01
CA VAL A 51 2.84 -7.37 -11.04
C VAL A 51 3.79 -8.34 -11.74
N PHE A 52 4.95 -8.59 -11.15
CA PHE A 52 5.89 -9.59 -11.63
C PHE A 52 6.75 -10.09 -10.47
N VAL A 53 7.43 -11.21 -10.68
CA VAL A 53 8.40 -11.78 -9.72
C VAL A 53 9.81 -11.49 -10.20
N CYS A 54 10.67 -11.03 -9.31
CA CYS A 54 12.12 -10.94 -9.56
C CYS A 54 12.89 -11.39 -8.33
N ASN A 55 14.22 -11.46 -8.46
CA ASN A 55 15.09 -11.79 -7.34
C ASN A 55 15.54 -10.52 -6.63
N GLY A 56 15.31 -10.47 -5.32
CA GLY A 56 15.80 -9.42 -4.44
C GLY A 56 16.87 -9.92 -3.48
N THR A 57 17.73 -9.01 -3.05
CA THR A 57 18.73 -9.25 -2.01
C THR A 57 18.18 -8.80 -0.66
N LEU A 58 18.16 -9.69 0.32
CA LEU A 58 17.85 -9.34 1.70
C LEU A 58 19.08 -8.70 2.34
N ARG A 59 18.85 -7.71 3.21
CA ARG A 59 19.94 -7.10 3.98
C ARG A 59 20.59 -8.12 4.91
N ASN A 60 21.91 -8.06 5.05
CA ASN A 60 22.70 -9.02 5.82
C ASN A 60 22.27 -9.15 7.30
N ASN A 61 21.68 -8.11 7.88
CA ASN A 61 21.20 -8.14 9.26
C ASN A 61 20.05 -9.15 9.48
N PHE A 62 19.45 -9.68 8.41
CA PHE A 62 18.36 -10.66 8.47
C PHE A 62 18.85 -12.10 8.28
N ILE A 63 20.16 -12.35 8.17
CA ILE A 63 20.70 -13.71 7.95
C ILE A 63 20.29 -14.68 9.05
N SER A 64 20.38 -14.27 10.31
CA SER A 64 19.99 -15.10 11.46
C SER A 64 18.49 -15.40 11.47
N THR A 65 17.66 -14.41 11.11
CA THR A 65 16.20 -14.57 11.01
C THR A 65 15.84 -15.55 9.90
N VAL A 66 16.39 -15.39 8.70
CA VAL A 66 16.10 -16.25 7.55
C VAL A 66 16.51 -17.70 7.82
N LYS A 67 17.68 -17.92 8.44
CA LYS A 67 18.12 -19.28 8.84
C LYS A 67 17.13 -19.97 9.78
N ASN A 68 16.41 -19.22 10.61
CA ASN A 68 15.43 -19.75 11.55
C ASN A 68 14.02 -19.92 10.94
N MET A 69 13.77 -19.38 9.74
CA MET A 69 12.47 -19.46 9.09
C MET A 69 12.33 -20.75 8.27
N LYS A 70 11.49 -21.67 8.74
CA LYS A 70 11.31 -23.01 8.14
C LYS A 70 10.75 -23.05 6.71
N LYS A 71 10.15 -21.96 6.20
CA LYS A 71 9.43 -21.94 4.91
C LYS A 71 9.96 -20.93 3.89
N THR A 72 11.02 -20.20 4.22
CA THR A 72 11.55 -19.16 3.31
C THR A 72 12.14 -19.79 2.05
N LYS A 73 11.67 -19.32 0.88
CA LYS A 73 12.39 -19.57 -0.38
C LYS A 73 13.53 -18.57 -0.48
N CYS A 74 14.77 -19.01 -0.27
CA CYS A 74 15.95 -18.17 -0.46
C CYS A 74 17.17 -19.00 -0.89
N VAL A 75 18.12 -18.32 -1.52
CA VAL A 75 19.43 -18.86 -1.91
C VAL A 75 20.49 -18.01 -1.22
N ILE A 76 21.36 -18.64 -0.44
CA ILE A 76 22.48 -17.98 0.23
C ILE A 76 23.73 -18.17 -0.63
N LYS A 77 24.31 -17.07 -1.12
CA LYS A 77 25.54 -17.10 -1.94
C LYS A 77 26.46 -15.95 -1.53
N ASN A 78 27.75 -16.23 -1.31
CA ASN A 78 28.78 -15.22 -1.01
C ASN A 78 28.36 -14.21 0.09
N ASN A 79 27.80 -14.70 1.20
CA ASN A 79 27.31 -13.89 2.31
C ASN A 79 26.15 -12.93 1.97
N SER A 80 25.53 -13.12 0.81
CA SER A 80 24.29 -12.47 0.40
C SER A 80 23.13 -13.46 0.39
N ILE A 81 21.94 -12.99 0.74
CA ILE A 81 20.71 -13.80 0.67
C ILE A 81 19.87 -13.27 -0.46
N ILE A 82 19.64 -14.11 -1.46
CA ILE A 82 18.78 -13.82 -2.61
C ILE A 82 17.44 -14.52 -2.37
N THR A 83 16.34 -13.81 -2.57
CA THR A 83 14.99 -14.37 -2.42
C THR A 83 14.10 -13.90 -3.56
N PRO A 84 13.24 -14.77 -4.13
CA PRO A 84 12.20 -14.31 -5.03
C PRO A 84 11.22 -13.39 -4.30
N CYS A 85 10.91 -12.26 -4.92
CA CYS A 85 9.94 -11.30 -4.42
C CYS A 85 8.94 -10.90 -5.51
N VAL A 86 7.70 -10.71 -5.10
CA VAL A 86 6.66 -10.09 -5.92
C VAL A 86 6.88 -8.59 -5.89
N VAL A 87 6.86 -7.95 -7.05
CA VAL A 87 6.98 -6.52 -7.20
C VAL A 87 5.71 -5.96 -7.84
N ILE A 88 5.18 -4.90 -7.24
CA ILE A 88 4.08 -4.11 -7.78
C ILE A 88 4.64 -2.76 -8.20
N SER A 89 4.46 -2.42 -9.47
CA SER A 89 4.96 -1.17 -10.06
C SER A 89 3.91 -0.50 -10.92
N LYS A 90 4.12 0.77 -11.26
CA LYS A 90 3.25 1.52 -12.17
C LYS A 90 3.81 1.49 -13.60
N ALA A 91 2.97 1.14 -14.57
CA ALA A 91 3.36 0.93 -15.97
C ALA A 91 3.96 2.19 -16.62
N LYS A 92 3.25 3.33 -16.53
CA LYS A 92 3.59 4.57 -17.26
C LYS A 92 4.90 5.23 -16.83
N CYS A 93 5.28 5.08 -15.56
CA CYS A 93 6.41 5.81 -14.98
C CYS A 93 7.42 4.90 -14.28
N HIS A 94 7.33 3.59 -14.52
CA HIS A 94 8.18 2.56 -13.93
C HIS A 94 8.45 2.81 -12.45
N THR A 95 7.42 3.20 -11.70
CA THR A 95 7.59 3.56 -10.30
C THR A 95 7.31 2.32 -9.46
N LEU A 96 8.29 1.92 -8.66
CA LEU A 96 8.11 0.87 -7.66
C LEU A 96 7.09 1.34 -6.61
N LEU A 97 5.97 0.63 -6.51
CA LEU A 97 4.96 0.89 -5.50
C LEU A 97 5.31 0.10 -4.24
N GLU A 98 5.36 -1.24 -4.37
CA GLU A 98 5.67 -2.13 -3.25
C GLU A 98 6.33 -3.43 -3.71
N SER A 99 6.93 -4.14 -2.75
CA SER A 99 7.55 -5.45 -2.98
C SER A 99 7.34 -6.36 -1.77
N PHE A 100 7.06 -7.63 -2.02
CA PHE A 100 6.79 -8.64 -1.00
C PHE A 100 7.68 -9.86 -1.21
N THR A 101 8.27 -10.36 -0.14
CA THR A 101 8.89 -11.69 -0.10
C THR A 101 7.83 -12.78 -0.27
N TYR A 102 8.27 -13.99 -0.61
CA TYR A 102 7.38 -15.15 -0.71
C TYR A 102 6.53 -15.38 0.55
N ASP A 103 7.13 -15.25 1.74
CA ASP A 103 6.44 -15.47 3.01
C ASP A 103 5.39 -14.39 3.29
N GLU A 104 5.69 -13.13 2.94
CA GLU A 104 4.72 -12.04 3.04
C GLU A 104 3.51 -12.28 2.14
N ILE A 105 3.71 -12.85 0.94
CA ILE A 105 2.60 -13.22 0.05
C ILE A 105 1.74 -14.33 0.67
N LEU A 106 2.35 -15.37 1.24
CA LEU A 106 1.59 -16.42 1.94
C LEU A 106 0.80 -15.88 3.13
N HIS A 107 1.37 -14.94 3.88
CA HIS A 107 0.65 -14.27 4.95
C HIS A 107 -0.47 -13.36 4.44
N LEU A 108 -0.27 -12.66 3.32
CA LEU A 108 -1.33 -11.87 2.69
C LEU A 108 -2.48 -12.75 2.21
N GLU A 109 -2.19 -13.93 1.66
CA GLU A 109 -3.20 -14.92 1.27
C GLU A 109 -4.06 -15.34 2.48
N GLN A 110 -3.43 -15.62 3.63
CA GLN A 110 -4.14 -15.94 4.87
C GLN A 110 -4.98 -14.77 5.41
N LEU A 111 -4.57 -13.52 5.15
CA LEU A 111 -5.30 -12.32 5.54
C LEU A 111 -6.43 -11.96 4.58
N SER A 112 -6.42 -12.48 3.35
CA SER A 112 -7.37 -12.15 2.28
C SER A 112 -8.84 -12.19 2.74
N PRO A 113 -9.33 -13.23 3.44
CA PRO A 113 -10.73 -13.26 3.89
C PRO A 113 -11.09 -12.11 4.83
N LYS A 114 -10.17 -11.72 5.73
CA LYS A 114 -10.38 -10.61 6.66
C LYS A 114 -10.38 -9.27 5.93
N ILE A 115 -9.54 -9.13 4.92
CA ILE A 115 -9.46 -7.93 4.07
C ILE A 115 -10.77 -7.77 3.30
N LEU A 116 -11.30 -8.85 2.70
CA LEU A 116 -12.58 -8.82 1.98
C LEU A 116 -13.74 -8.42 2.89
N LYS A 117 -13.84 -9.02 4.09
CA LYS A 117 -14.84 -8.61 5.08
C LYS A 117 -14.71 -7.14 5.50
N ALA A 118 -13.48 -6.62 5.58
CA ALA A 118 -13.26 -5.21 5.88
C ALA A 118 -13.75 -4.28 4.75
N PHE A 119 -13.65 -4.71 3.48
CA PHE A 119 -14.24 -3.99 2.36
C PHE A 119 -15.77 -3.94 2.45
N GLU A 120 -16.43 -5.07 2.70
CA GLU A 120 -17.89 -5.14 2.86
C GLU A 120 -18.38 -4.22 3.97
N ASN A 121 -17.73 -4.24 5.13
CA ASN A 121 -18.07 -3.36 6.24
C ASN A 121 -17.91 -1.88 5.89
N ALA A 122 -16.85 -1.52 5.16
CA ALA A 122 -16.60 -0.15 4.75
C ALA A 122 -17.65 0.34 3.73
N GLU A 123 -18.08 -0.53 2.83
CA GLU A 123 -19.15 -0.24 1.87
C GLU A 123 -20.49 0.01 2.57
N ALA A 124 -20.87 -0.86 3.52
CA ALA A 124 -22.09 -0.68 4.31
C ALA A 124 -22.11 0.64 5.10
N ILE A 125 -20.97 1.07 5.66
CA ILE A 125 -20.86 2.38 6.32
C ILE A 125 -21.13 3.51 5.33
N LEU A 126 -20.55 3.43 4.12
CA LEU A 126 -20.74 4.46 3.09
C LEU A 126 -22.20 4.53 2.61
N GLU A 127 -22.91 3.41 2.53
CA GLU A 127 -24.33 3.38 2.17
C GLU A 127 -25.20 4.02 3.25
N ASN A 128 -25.00 3.65 4.52
CA ASN A 128 -25.69 4.28 5.66
C ASN A 128 -25.41 5.80 5.73
N ASP A 129 -24.19 6.22 5.39
CA ASP A 129 -23.82 7.64 5.33
C ASP A 129 -24.55 8.37 4.19
N LYS A 130 -24.78 7.73 3.03
CA LYS A 130 -25.57 8.30 1.93
C LYS A 130 -27.03 8.50 2.35
N GLU A 131 -27.62 7.54 3.04
CA GLU A 131 -29.00 7.64 3.53
C GLU A 131 -29.14 8.75 4.59
N SER A 132 -28.19 8.86 5.52
CA SER A 132 -28.20 9.89 6.56
C SER A 132 -27.86 11.31 6.06
N THR A 133 -27.18 11.46 4.92
CA THR A 133 -26.87 12.77 4.34
C THR A 133 -28.01 13.40 3.55
N VAL A 134 -29.04 12.64 3.15
CA VAL A 134 -30.27 13.20 2.55
C VAL A 134 -30.99 14.15 3.53
N LEU A 135 -30.83 13.94 4.84
CA LEU A 135 -31.41 14.78 5.91
C LEU A 135 -30.52 15.97 6.34
N LYS A 136 -29.38 16.22 5.68
CA LYS A 136 -28.49 17.37 5.95
C LYS A 136 -28.41 18.36 4.79
N LYS A 137 -29.49 18.52 4.02
CA LYS A 137 -29.68 19.81 3.35
C LYS A 137 -29.89 20.83 4.47
N HIS A 138 -28.89 21.68 4.70
CA HIS A 138 -29.05 22.85 5.56
C HIS A 138 -30.26 23.64 5.05
N GLU A 139 -31.42 23.49 5.69
CA GLU A 139 -32.47 24.47 5.56
C GLU A 139 -31.92 25.76 6.14
N ALA A 140 -31.74 26.77 5.29
CA ALA A 140 -31.45 28.11 5.77
C ALA A 140 -32.59 28.50 6.71
N LEU A 141 -32.31 28.62 8.00
CA LEU A 141 -33.22 29.18 8.99
C LEU A 141 -33.69 30.54 8.47
N LYS A 142 -34.93 30.61 7.96
CA LYS A 142 -35.58 31.87 7.62
C LYS A 142 -35.91 32.56 8.93
N PHE A 143 -35.03 33.44 9.38
CA PHE A 143 -35.36 34.36 10.46
C PHE A 143 -36.47 35.30 9.96
N LYS A 144 -37.65 35.23 10.59
CA LYS A 144 -38.64 36.30 10.49
C LYS A 144 -38.13 37.46 11.32
N LEU A 145 -38.00 38.64 10.69
CA LEU A 145 -37.89 39.89 11.42
C LEU A 145 -39.15 40.05 12.27
N ILE A 146 -38.96 40.23 13.58
CA ILE A 146 -40.02 40.59 14.51
C ILE A 146 -40.28 42.09 14.26
N GLU A 147 -41.52 42.45 13.96
CA GLU A 147 -41.98 43.84 13.80
C GLU A 147 -41.91 44.64 15.10
#